data_AF-A0A8J6EPH3-F1
#
_entry.id   AF-A0A8J6EPH3-F1
#
_cell.length_a   1.000
_cell.length_b   1.000
_cell.length_c   1.000
_cell.angle_alpha   90.00
_cell.angle_beta   90.00
_cell.angle_gamma   90.00
#
_symmetry.space_group_name_H-M   'P 1'
#
loop_
_entity.id
_entity.type
_entity.pdbx_description
1 polymer ?
#
loop_
_entity_poly.entity_id
_entity_poly.type
_entity_poly.pdbx_seq_one_letter_code
_entity_poly.pdbx_strand_id
1 'polypeptide(L)' 'EAERQRVCENIALHLKDAQIFIQKRAVKNFQAVDPDYGARIQALLEKHNKAGGKKEPLHSYTRCLH' A
#
# COMPACT_ATOMS: atom_id res chain seq x y z
N GLU A 1 16.25 -9.53 12.24
CA GLU A 1 15.63 -9.15 10.96
C GLU A 1 14.47 -10.06 10.49
N ALA A 2 14.40 -11.34 10.86
CA ALA A 2 13.38 -12.27 10.34
C ALA A 2 11.91 -11.94 10.71
N GLU A 3 11.64 -11.52 11.95
CA GLU A 3 10.28 -11.09 12.37
C GLU A 3 9.78 -9.92 11.55
N ARG A 4 10.72 -9.06 11.22
CA ARG A 4 10.56 -7.81 10.50
C ARG A 4 10.07 -8.09 9.06
N GLN A 5 10.51 -9.19 8.45
CA GLN A 5 10.11 -9.62 7.11
C GLN A 5 8.71 -10.27 7.11
N ARG A 6 8.43 -11.12 8.11
CA ARG A 6 7.10 -11.73 8.29
C ARG A 6 6.00 -10.69 8.49
N VAL A 7 6.29 -9.64 9.25
CA VAL A 7 5.34 -8.54 9.48
C VAL A 7 5.01 -7.81 8.17
N CYS A 8 6.00 -7.52 7.33
CA CYS A 8 5.75 -6.89 6.02
C CYS A 8 4.88 -7.77 5.12
N GLU A 9 5.17 -9.07 5.08
CA GLU A 9 4.46 -10.01 4.22
C GLU A 9 3.00 -10.17 4.67
N ASN A 10 2.76 -10.31 5.97
CA ASN A 10 1.40 -10.36 6.54
C ASN A 10 0.62 -9.06 6.29
N ILE A 11 1.26 -7.90 6.47
CA ILE A 11 0.62 -6.61 6.26
C ILE A 11 0.29 -6.40 4.78
N ALA A 12 1.21 -6.76 3.87
CA ALA A 12 0.95 -6.70 2.43
C ALA A 12 -0.19 -7.65 2.01
N LEU A 13 -0.24 -8.85 2.60
CA LEU A 13 -1.31 -9.83 2.34
C LEU A 13 -2.69 -9.32 2.79
N HIS A 14 -2.77 -8.62 3.93
CA HIS A 14 -4.01 -7.99 4.37
C HIS A 14 -4.37 -6.74 3.56
N LEU A 15 -3.37 -5.96 3.17
CA LEU A 15 -3.56 -4.73 2.40
C LEU A 15 -3.95 -4.98 0.94
N LYS A 16 -3.60 -6.15 0.37
CA LYS A 16 -3.96 -6.50 -1.02
C LYS A 16 -5.46 -6.41 -1.26
N ASP A 17 -6.27 -6.69 -0.23
CA ASP A 17 -7.73 -6.67 -0.29
C ASP A 17 -8.32 -5.27 -0.04
N ALA A 18 -7.56 -4.40 0.63
CA ALA A 18 -7.92 -3.01 0.90
C ALA A 18 -7.94 -2.14 -0.36
N GLN A 19 -8.60 -0.98 -0.26
CA GLN A 19 -8.61 0.04 -1.32
C GLN A 19 -7.20 0.59 -1.58
N ILE A 20 -6.94 0.99 -2.84
CA ILE A 20 -5.63 1.50 -3.26
C ILE A 20 -5.16 2.72 -2.43
N PHE A 21 -6.07 3.57 -1.98
CA PHE A 21 -5.71 4.72 -1.14
C PHE A 21 -5.17 4.28 0.24
N ILE A 22 -5.77 3.26 0.86
CA ILE A 22 -5.31 2.69 2.14
C ILE A 22 -3.93 2.09 1.95
N GLN A 23 -3.72 1.37 0.85
CA GLN A 23 -2.43 0.77 0.49
C GLN A 23 -1.32 1.83 0.37
N LYS A 24 -1.56 2.90 -0.39
CA LYS A 24 -0.60 4.02 -0.54
C LYS A 24 -0.28 4.69 0.79
N ARG A 25 -1.30 4.87 1.65
CA ARG A 25 -1.11 5.46 2.99
C ARG A 25 -0.26 4.55 3.87
N ALA A 26 -0.51 3.25 3.84
CA ALA A 26 0.28 2.27 4.58
C ALA A 26 1.74 2.27 4.11
N VAL A 27 1.99 2.19 2.79
CA VAL A 27 3.35 2.26 2.22
C VAL A 27 4.09 3.51 2.69
N LYS A 28 3.46 4.70 2.61
CA LYS A 28 4.07 5.95 3.10
C LYS A 28 4.40 5.89 4.59
N ASN A 29 3.52 5.30 5.40
CA ASN A 29 3.72 5.21 6.84
C ASN A 29 4.89 4.26 7.18
N PHE A 30 5.02 3.13 6.46
CA PHE A 30 6.15 2.21 6.63
C PHE A 30 7.45 2.77 6.07
N GLN A 31 7.40 3.47 4.94
CA GLN A 31 8.56 4.13 4.34
C GLN A 31 9.14 5.23 5.25
N ALA A 32 8.30 5.91 6.03
CA ALA A 32 8.73 6.90 7.01
C ALA A 32 9.46 6.29 8.21
N VAL A 33 9.21 5.02 8.52
CA VAL A 33 9.92 4.27 9.56
C VAL A 33 11.20 3.66 9.01
N ASP A 34 11.13 3.02 7.85
CA ASP A 34 12.25 2.43 7.15
C ASP A 34 12.00 2.42 5.62
N PRO A 35 12.89 3.02 4.82
CA PRO A 35 12.68 3.15 3.38
C PRO A 35 12.72 1.80 2.64
N ASP A 36 13.51 0.82 3.10
CA ASP A 36 13.56 -0.53 2.49
C ASP A 36 12.25 -1.28 2.72
N TYR A 37 11.64 -1.07 3.90
CA TYR A 37 10.33 -1.64 4.26
C TYR A 37 9.22 -1.17 3.33
N GLY A 38 9.14 0.16 3.15
CA GLY A 38 8.16 0.77 2.27
C GLY A 38 8.27 0.21 0.84
N ALA A 39 9.49 0.08 0.32
CA ALA A 39 9.75 -0.42 -1.02
C ALA A 39 9.31 -1.89 -1.20
N ARG A 40 9.58 -2.76 -0.23
CA ARG A 40 9.15 -4.17 -0.29
C ARG A 40 7.64 -4.33 -0.27
N ILE A 41 6.97 -3.62 0.64
CA ILE A 41 5.50 -3.64 0.74
C ILE A 41 4.87 -3.10 -0.55
N GLN A 42 5.44 -2.03 -1.11
CA GLN A 42 4.99 -1.46 -2.38
C GLN A 42 5.08 -2.46 -3.53
N ALA A 43 6.22 -3.16 -3.69
CA ALA A 43 6.41 -4.14 -4.75
C ALA A 43 5.41 -5.32 -4.65
N LEU A 44 5.14 -5.80 -3.43
CA LEU A 44 4.15 -6.85 -3.19
C LEU A 44 2.73 -6.38 -3.54
N LEU A 45 2.36 -5.18 -3.10
CA LEU A 45 1.03 -4.61 -3.37
C LEU A 45 0.83 -4.34 -4.86
N GLU A 46 1.85 -3.83 -5.57
CA GLU A 46 1.79 -3.61 -7.01
C GLU A 46 1.53 -4.92 -7.77
N LYS A 47 2.23 -6.00 -7.39
CA LYS A 47 2.00 -7.34 -7.97
C LYS A 47 0.56 -7.82 -7.73
N HIS A 48 0.03 -7.64 -6.52
CA HIS A 48 -1.35 -8.03 -6.19
C HIS A 48 -2.40 -7.16 -6.90
N ASN A 49 -2.19 -5.85 -6.99
CA ASN A 49 -3.11 -4.94 -7.68
C ASN A 49 -3.14 -5.20 -9.19
N LYS A 50 -1.99 -5.51 -9.79
CA LYS A 50 -1.88 -5.91 -11.20
C LYS A 50 -2.62 -7.22 -11.45
N ALA A 51 -2.53 -8.19 -10.54
CA ALA A 51 -3.27 -9.45 -10.62
C ALA A 51 -4.78 -9.27 -10.36
N GLY A 52 -5.16 -8.38 -9.45
CA GLY A 52 -6.56 -8.17 -9.04
C GLY A 52 -7.34 -7.18 -9.90
N GLY A 53 -6.72 -6.58 -10.93
CA GLY A 53 -7.36 -5.59 -11.79
C GLY A 53 -7.85 -4.33 -11.04
N LYS A 54 -7.32 -4.08 -9.84
CA LYS A 54 -7.76 -2.98 -8.97
C LYS A 54 -7.26 -1.66 -9.54
N LYS A 55 -8.13 -0.97 -10.28
CA LYS A 55 -7.90 0.41 -10.72
C LYS A 55 -8.16 1.33 -9.55
N GLU A 56 -7.20 2.19 -9.25
CA GLU A 56 -7.41 3.28 -8.31
C GLU A 56 -8.57 4.14 -8.83
N PRO A 57 -9.72 4.22 -8.13
CA PRO A 57 -10.65 5.28 -8.43
C PRO A 57 -9.93 6.56 -8.02
N LEU A 58 -9.51 7.35 -9.01
CA LEU A 58 -9.13 8.73 -8.85
C LEU A 58 -10.32 9.45 -8.21
N HIS A 59 -10.39 9.43 -6.88
CA HIS A 59 -11.39 10.20 -6.16
C HIS A 59 -10.89 11.64 -6.18
N SER A 60 -11.32 12.36 -7.21
CA SER A 60 -11.23 13.79 -7.31
C SER A 60 -11.98 14.40 -6.12
N TYR A 61 -11.28 14.65 -5.02
CA TYR A 61 -11.69 15.72 -4.11
C TYR A 61 -11.41 17.05 -4.80
N THR A 62 -12.20 17.36 -5.83
CA THR A 62 -12.39 18.74 -6.27
C THR A 62 -13.07 19.43 -5.10
N ARG A 63 -12.24 20.10 -4.30
CA ARG A 63 -12.63 21.03 -3.25
C ARG A 63 -13.40 22.17 -3.91
N CYS A 64 -14.71 22.00 -4.10
CA CYS A 64 -15.62 23.13 -4.25
C CYS A 64 -15.90 23.68 -2.84
N LEU A 65 -15.00 24.54 -2.37
CA LEU A 65 -15.33 25.55 -1.36
C LEU A 65 -15.69 26.81 -2.16
N HIS A 66 -17.00 27.04 -2.34
CA HIS A 66 -17.56 28.36 -2.67
C HIS A 66 -18.20 28.91 -1.40
#